data_AF-A0A835Z265-F1
#
_entry.id   AF-A0A835Z265-F1
#
_cell.length_a   1.000
_cell.length_b   1.000
_cell.length_c   1.000
_cell.angle_alpha   90.00
_cell.angle_beta   90.00
_cell.angle_gamma   90.00
#
_symmetry.space_group_name_H-M   'P 1'
#
loop_
_entity.id
_entity.type
_entity.pdbx_description
1 polymer ?
#
loop_
_entity_poly.entity_id
_entity_poly.type
_entity_poly.pdbx_seq_one_letter_code
_entity_poly.pdbx_strand_id
1 'polypeptide(L)'
;MCTSYVINLDRDADKWKAICKRAGRALTRFPAITGATASCRPWYMNPMMWGCLCSHRKLWKMAASSSTPFLILEDDCLFCDDFEAKVSMAMQTVPSDWDVV
;
A
#
# COMPACT_ATOMS: atom_id res chain seq x y z
N MET A 1 16.19 -3.05 3.17
CA MET A 1 15.12 -3.57 2.30
C MET A 1 13.78 -3.26 2.93
N CYS A 2 12.77 -2.84 2.14
CA CYS A 2 11.40 -2.64 2.59
C CYS A 2 10.47 -3.71 2.01
N THR A 3 9.40 -4.06 2.73
CA THR A 3 8.35 -4.96 2.24
C THR A 3 7.32 -4.17 1.47
N SER A 4 7.03 -4.57 0.23
CA SER A 4 6.06 -3.87 -0.62
C SER A 4 4.68 -4.51 -0.57
N TYR A 5 3.69 -3.75 -0.14
CA TYR A 5 2.29 -4.15 -0.11
C TYR A 5 1.49 -3.39 -1.16
N VAL A 6 0.59 -4.10 -1.85
CA VAL A 6 -0.40 -3.49 -2.74
C VAL A 6 -1.79 -3.75 -2.18
N ILE A 7 -2.53 -2.68 -1.88
CA ILE A 7 -3.94 -2.74 -1.53
C ILE A 7 -4.71 -3.01 -2.83
N ASN A 8 -5.38 -4.16 -2.89
CA ASN A 8 -6.15 -4.58 -4.05
C ASN A 8 -7.40 -5.33 -3.62
N LEU A 9 -8.53 -5.06 -4.27
CA LEU A 9 -9.79 -5.74 -4.01
C LEU A 9 -9.79 -7.16 -4.57
N ASP A 10 -10.47 -8.10 -3.90
CA ASP A 10 -10.52 -9.51 -4.33
C ASP A 10 -11.16 -9.71 -5.71
N ARG A 11 -12.09 -8.82 -6.07
CA ARG A 11 -12.73 -8.82 -7.40
C ARG A 11 -11.84 -8.31 -8.53
N ASP A 12 -10.76 -7.57 -8.22
CA ASP A 12 -9.97 -6.84 -9.21
C ASP A 12 -8.67 -7.58 -9.56
N ALA A 13 -8.79 -8.87 -9.91
CA ALA A 13 -7.65 -9.73 -10.23
C ALA A 13 -6.83 -9.24 -11.44
N ASP A 14 -7.47 -8.57 -12.40
CA ASP A 14 -6.77 -8.06 -13.58
C ASP A 14 -5.91 -6.84 -13.25
N LYS A 15 -6.35 -5.98 -12.31
CA LYS A 15 -5.51 -4.90 -11.78
C LYS A 15 -4.28 -5.45 -11.06
N TRP A 16 -4.44 -6.51 -10.27
CA TRP A 16 -3.33 -7.20 -9.62
C TRP A 16 -2.30 -7.74 -10.64
N LYS A 17 -2.76 -8.40 -11.71
CA LYS A 17 -1.85 -8.84 -12.78
C LYS A 17 -1.13 -7.66 -13.44
N ALA A 18 -1.86 -6.59 -13.72
CA ALA A 18 -1.32 -5.40 -14.38
C ALA A 18 -0.26 -4.69 -13.52
N ILE A 19 -0.47 -4.52 -12.22
CA ILE A 19 0.51 -3.87 -11.34
C ILE A 19 1.75 -4.75 -11.15
N CYS A 20 1.60 -6.07 -11.00
CA CYS A 20 2.72 -7.01 -10.93
C CYS A 20 3.62 -6.95 -12.17
N LYS A 21 3.05 -6.77 -13.35
CA LYS A 21 3.83 -6.61 -14.59
C LYS A 21 4.60 -5.29 -14.64
N ARG A 22 4.08 -4.22 -14.03
CA ARG A 22 4.62 -2.86 -14.12
C ARG A 22 5.61 -2.51 -13.00
N ALA A 23 5.52 -3.14 -11.84
CA ALA A 23 6.24 -2.70 -10.64
C ALA A 23 7.76 -2.92 -10.69
N GLY A 24 8.24 -3.90 -11.48
CA GLY A 24 9.67 -4.22 -11.57
C GLY A 24 10.29 -4.74 -10.27
N ARG A 25 9.47 -5.05 -9.25
CA ARG A 25 9.88 -5.57 -7.93
C ARG A 25 8.88 -6.56 -7.39
N ALA A 26 9.28 -7.32 -6.37
CA ALA A 26 8.37 -8.22 -5.66
C ALA A 26 7.29 -7.43 -4.91
N LEU A 27 6.03 -7.84 -5.07
CA LEU A 27 4.86 -7.24 -4.44
C LEU A 27 4.11 -8.29 -3.61
N THR A 28 3.65 -7.88 -2.43
CA THR A 28 2.75 -8.66 -1.59
C THR A 28 1.34 -8.08 -1.71
N ARG A 29 0.37 -8.91 -2.12
CA ARG A 29 -1.02 -8.47 -2.17
C ARG A 29 -1.58 -8.35 -0.76
N PHE A 30 -2.18 -7.20 -0.45
CA PHE A 30 -3.01 -6.99 0.71
C PHE A 30 -4.49 -6.94 0.27
N PRO A 31 -5.36 -7.83 0.78
CA PRO A 31 -6.78 -7.80 0.43
C PRO A 31 -7.43 -6.53 0.98
N ALA A 32 -7.87 -5.66 0.08
CA ALA A 32 -8.48 -4.39 0.43
C ALA A 32 -9.77 -4.59 1.24
N ILE A 33 -9.92 -3.79 2.29
CA ILE A 33 -11.12 -3.76 3.11
C ILE A 33 -12.20 -2.96 2.36
N THR A 34 -13.36 -3.57 2.15
CA THR A 34 -14.51 -2.87 1.56
C THR A 34 -15.24 -2.06 2.63
N GLY A 35 -15.48 -0.77 2.44
CA GLY A 35 -16.25 0.01 3.44
C GLY A 35 -17.75 -0.30 3.48
N ALA A 36 -18.23 -1.24 2.66
CA ALA A 36 -19.54 -1.87 2.83
C ALA A 36 -19.59 -2.83 4.04
N THR A 37 -18.46 -3.45 4.40
CA THR A 37 -18.34 -4.42 5.50
C THR A 37 -17.63 -3.84 6.72
N ALA A 38 -16.98 -2.68 6.58
CA ALA A 38 -16.28 -2.04 7.69
C ALA A 38 -17.25 -1.26 8.61
N SER A 39 -17.19 -1.56 9.90
CA SER A 39 -17.99 -0.90 10.93
C SER A 39 -17.57 0.56 11.18
N CYS A 40 -18.41 1.31 11.89
CA CYS A 40 -18.11 2.65 12.41
C CYS A 40 -17.70 3.70 11.35
N ARG A 41 -18.26 3.62 10.13
CA ARG A 41 -18.02 4.60 9.07
C ARG A 41 -18.60 5.99 9.46
N PRO A 42 -17.80 7.07 9.45
CA PRO A 42 -18.31 8.42 9.65
C PRO A 42 -19.31 8.82 8.56
N TRP A 43 -20.32 9.64 8.91
CA TRP A 43 -21.39 10.05 7.98
C TRP A 43 -20.87 10.83 6.75
N TYR A 44 -19.75 11.54 6.89
CA TYR A 44 -19.13 12.32 5.82
C TYR A 44 -18.22 11.50 4.89
N MET A 45 -17.99 10.21 5.20
CA MET A 45 -17.18 9.32 4.36
C MET A 45 -18.07 8.34 3.60
N ASN A 46 -17.86 8.27 2.29
CA ASN A 46 -18.48 7.23 1.48
C ASN A 46 -17.82 5.85 1.74
N PRO A 47 -18.47 4.73 1.37
CA PRO A 47 -17.93 3.39 1.60
C PRO A 47 -16.54 3.16 0.98
N MET A 48 -16.23 3.77 -0.17
CA MET A 48 -14.93 3.58 -0.82
C MET A 48 -13.81 4.26 -0.03
N MET A 49 -14.02 5.52 0.36
CA MET A 49 -13.09 6.29 1.20
C MET A 49 -12.81 5.57 2.52
N TRP A 50 -13.86 5.05 3.16
CA TRP A 50 -13.71 4.32 4.41
C TRP A 50 -12.94 3.01 4.25
N GLY A 51 -13.22 2.26 3.18
CA GLY A 51 -12.49 1.02 2.86
C GLY A 51 -10.99 1.27 2.63
N CYS A 52 -10.65 2.32 1.88
CA CYS A 52 -9.28 2.76 1.67
C CYS A 52 -8.60 3.08 3.02
N LEU A 53 -9.18 3.98 3.82
CA LEU A 53 -8.63 4.33 5.15
C LEU A 53 -8.47 3.10 6.06
N CYS A 54 -9.45 2.20 6.10
CA CYS A 54 -9.35 0.98 6.90
C CYS A 54 -8.19 0.07 6.43
N SER A 55 -7.99 -0.05 5.12
CA SER A 55 -6.91 -0.85 4.53
C SER A 55 -5.54 -0.29 4.89
N HIS A 56 -5.34 1.02 4.67
CA HIS A 56 -4.12 1.73 5.06
C HIS A 56 -3.86 1.63 6.56
N ARG A 57 -4.87 1.92 7.40
CA ARG A 57 -4.74 1.83 8.85
C ARG A 57 -4.32 0.44 9.33
N LYS A 58 -4.77 -0.62 8.68
CA LYS A 58 -4.34 -1.98 9.01
C LYS A 58 -2.88 -2.22 8.64
N LEU A 59 -2.43 -1.77 7.46
CA LEU A 59 -1.03 -1.84 7.06
C LEU A 59 -0.13 -0.96 7.93
N TRP A 60 -0.55 0.24 8.34
CA TRP A 60 0.21 1.08 9.26
C TRP A 60 0.42 0.41 10.62
N LYS A 61 -0.61 -0.26 11.16
CA LYS A 61 -0.47 -1.03 12.40
C LYS A 61 0.54 -2.18 12.24
N MET A 62 0.52 -2.84 11.09
CA MET A 62 1.48 -3.91 10.77
C MET A 62 2.91 -3.35 10.65
N ALA A 63 3.07 -2.21 9.97
CA ALA A 63 4.35 -1.53 9.80
C ALA A 63 4.92 -1.07 11.16
N ALA A 64 4.10 -0.46 12.02
CA ALA A 64 4.50 -0.03 13.36
C ALA A 64 4.87 -1.19 14.29
N SER A 65 4.41 -2.41 13.98
CA SER A 65 4.77 -3.64 14.71
C SER A 65 5.90 -4.42 14.03
N SER A 66 6.44 -3.92 12.92
CA SER A 66 7.48 -4.56 12.10
C SER A 66 8.84 -3.93 12.36
N SER A 67 9.90 -4.73 12.26
CA SER A 67 11.29 -4.23 12.23
C SER A 67 11.74 -3.82 10.81
N THR A 68 10.92 -4.07 9.79
CA THR A 68 11.20 -3.68 8.41
C THR A 68 10.22 -2.61 7.92
N PRO A 69 10.68 -1.60 7.18
CA PRO A 69 9.83 -0.57 6.59
C PRO A 69 8.87 -1.16 5.55
N PHE A 70 7.68 -0.55 5.42
CA PHE A 70 6.69 -0.94 4.44
C PHE A 70 6.59 0.10 3.31
N LEU A 71 6.53 -0.37 2.07
CA LEU A 71 6.09 0.42 0.92
C LEU A 71 4.63 0.06 0.64
N ILE A 72 3.69 0.98 0.90
CA ILE A 72 2.26 0.75 0.72
C ILE A 72 1.80 1.42 -0.57
N LEU A 73 1.24 0.63 -1.49
CA LEU A 73 0.77 1.07 -2.81
C LEU A 73 -0.71 0.74 -2.99
N GLU A 74 -1.41 1.54 -3.79
CA GLU A 74 -2.75 1.22 -4.30
C GLU A 74 -2.64 0.52 -5.66
N ASP A 75 -3.64 -0.29 -6.03
CA ASP A 75 -3.61 -1.08 -7.27
C ASP A 75 -3.69 -0.25 -8.57
N ASP A 76 -4.09 1.02 -8.46
CA ASP A 76 -4.19 1.99 -9.54
C ASP A 76 -2.98 2.94 -9.63
N CYS A 77 -1.93 2.71 -8.83
CA CYS A 77 -0.72 3.52 -8.92
C CYS A 77 -0.01 3.34 -10.27
N LEU A 78 0.69 4.40 -10.68
CA LEU A 78 1.58 4.38 -11.84
C LEU A 78 3.02 4.48 -11.35
N PHE A 79 3.91 3.72 -11.99
CA PHE A 79 5.33 3.75 -11.69
C PHE A 79 6.03 4.70 -12.66
N CYS A 80 6.93 5.53 -12.15
CA CYS A 80 7.85 6.28 -12.99
C CYS A 80 8.99 5.39 -13.47
N ASP A 81 9.72 5.87 -14.48
CA ASP A 81 10.96 5.22 -14.91
C ASP A 81 11.93 5.10 -13.72
N ASP A 82 12.64 3.98 -13.67
CA ASP A 82 13.60 3.64 -12.61
C ASP A 82 13.01 3.65 -11.19
N PHE A 83 11.71 3.35 -11.06
CA PHE A 83 11.00 3.33 -9.76
C PHE A 83 11.77 2.57 -8.67
N GLU A 84 12.27 1.37 -8.97
CA GLU A 84 12.99 0.57 -7.98
C GLU A 84 14.30 1.24 -7.52
N ALA A 85 15.03 1.87 -8.44
CA ALA A 85 16.25 2.60 -8.11
C ALA A 85 15.94 3.82 -7.23
N LYS A 86 14.84 4.52 -7.52
CA LYS A 86 14.38 5.66 -6.72
C LYS A 86 13.92 5.25 -5.32
N VAL A 87 13.19 4.15 -5.18
CA VAL A 87 12.82 3.61 -3.87
C VAL A 87 14.08 3.21 -3.09
N SER A 88 15.02 2.52 -3.74
CA SER A 88 16.29 2.13 -3.10
C SER A 88 17.09 3.34 -2.62
N MET A 89 17.15 4.41 -3.44
CA MET A 89 17.81 5.66 -3.08
C MET A 89 17.09 6.37 -1.92
N ALA A 90 15.76 6.45 -1.95
CA ALA A 90 14.98 7.01 -0.85
C ALA A 90 15.28 6.27 0.46
N MET A 91 15.26 4.94 0.44
CA MET A 91 15.55 4.12 1.62
C MET A 91 16.98 4.28 2.18
N GLN A 92 17.93 4.73 1.37
CA GLN A 92 19.32 5.01 1.80
C GLN A 92 19.50 6.45 2.29
N THR A 93 18.58 7.35 1.97
CA THR A 93 18.73 8.80 2.20
C THR A 93 17.78 9.35 3.26
N VAL A 94 16.70 8.62 3.58
CA VAL A 94 15.82 8.99 4.70
C VAL A 94 16.60 9.08 6.02
N PRO A 95 16.32 10.08 6.87
CA PRO A 95 16.93 10.20 8.20
C PRO A 95 16.71 8.93 9.03
N SER A 96 17.58 8.63 10.01
CA SER A 96 17.44 7.40 10.81
C SER A 96 16.22 7.36 11.73
N ASP A 97 15.61 8.51 12.01
CA ASP A 97 14.47 8.72 12.92
C ASP A 97 13.14 8.96 12.19
N TRP A 98 13.07 8.63 10.90
CA TRP A 98 11.85 8.75 10.10
C TRP A 98 10.78 7.71 10.49
N ASP A 99 9.51 8.12 10.44
CA ASP A 99 8.36 7.23 10.63
C ASP A 99 7.62 6.96 9.30
N VAL A 100 7.40 8.01 8.49
CA VAL A 100 6.64 7.97 7.23
C VAL A 100 7.24 8.97 6.22
N VAL A 101 7.24 8.62 4.93
CA VAL A 101 7.62 9.46 3.78
C VAL A 101 6.50 9.47 2.76
#